data_AF-A0A525BWQ0-F1
#
_entry.id   AF-A0A525BWQ0-F1
#
_cell.length_a   1.000
_cell.length_b   1.000
_cell.length_c   1.000
_cell.angle_alpha   90.00
_cell.angle_beta   90.00
_cell.angle_gamma   90.00
#
_symmetry.space_group_name_H-M   'P 1'
#
loop_
_entity.id
_entity.type
_entity.pdbx_description
1 polymer ?
#
loop_
_entity_poly.entity_id
_entity_poly.type
_entity_poly.pdbx_seq_one_letter_code
_entity_poly.pdbx_strand_id
1 'polypeptide(L)'
;MEFWQFAADLLFYGIAALLAIFVWGRTREIAWLSMVVGVIAMYAASILEAIHLLGAVNLDPFLIYGASPIRIFVNILPALFFAFGFAGFLRSRLR
;
A
#
# COMPACT_ATOMS: atom_id res chain seq x y z
N MET A 1 16.93 -30.86 -16.86
CA MET A 1 16.08 -29.98 -17.70
C MET A 1 15.85 -28.60 -17.07
N GLU A 2 16.47 -28.27 -15.93
CA GLU A 2 16.17 -27.05 -15.15
C GLU A 2 16.90 -25.79 -15.64
N PHE A 3 18.08 -25.93 -16.26
CA PHE A 3 18.89 -24.78 -16.69
C PHE A 3 18.17 -23.89 -17.72
N TRP A 4 17.49 -24.50 -18.70
CA TRP A 4 16.78 -23.75 -19.74
C TRP A 4 15.53 -23.03 -19.22
N GLN A 5 14.83 -23.62 -18.24
CA GLN A 5 13.71 -22.95 -17.56
C GLN A 5 14.22 -21.77 -16.73
N PHE A 6 15.28 -21.97 -15.96
CA PHE A 6 15.91 -20.88 -15.19
C PHE A 6 16.36 -19.73 -16.10
N ALA A 7 17.01 -20.04 -17.23
CA ALA A 7 17.45 -19.04 -18.20
C ALA A 7 16.28 -18.29 -18.85
N ALA A 8 15.19 -19.00 -19.17
CA ALA A 8 13.98 -18.39 -19.71
C ALA A 8 13.32 -17.47 -18.68
N ASP A 9 13.17 -17.92 -17.43
CA ASP A 9 12.60 -17.12 -16.35
C ASP A 9 13.41 -15.84 -16.12
N LEU A 10 14.75 -15.95 -16.07
CA LEU A 10 15.61 -14.78 -15.86
C LEU A 10 15.44 -13.75 -16.98
N LEU A 11 15.35 -14.20 -18.23
CA LEU A 11 15.15 -13.32 -19.39
C LEU A 11 13.76 -12.69 -19.39
N PHE A 12 12.70 -13.49 -19.31
CA PHE A 12 11.34 -12.99 -19.44
C PHE A 12 10.88 -12.19 -18.22
N TYR A 13 11.13 -12.67 -17.00
CA TYR A 13 10.82 -11.91 -15.79
C TYR A 13 11.74 -10.70 -15.63
N GLY A 14 13.02 -10.81 -16.01
CA GLY A 14 13.94 -9.67 -16.00
C GLY A 14 13.47 -8.56 -16.93
N ILE A 15 13.12 -8.88 -18.18
CA ILE A 15 12.58 -7.91 -19.14
C ILE A 15 11.23 -7.35 -18.65
N ALA A 16 10.33 -8.20 -18.16
CA ALA A 16 9.04 -7.77 -17.61
C ALA A 16 9.23 -6.80 -16.44
N ALA A 17 10.17 -7.06 -15.53
CA ALA A 17 10.50 -6.18 -14.42
C ALA A 17 11.07 -4.84 -14.90
N LEU A 18 11.98 -4.85 -15.87
CA LEU A 18 12.53 -3.62 -16.46
C LEU A 18 11.44 -2.78 -17.14
N LEU A 19 10.55 -3.41 -17.91
CA LEU A 19 9.40 -2.75 -18.53
C LEU A 19 8.45 -2.18 -17.48
N ALA A 20 8.15 -2.94 -16.42
CA ALA A 20 7.31 -2.48 -15.33
C ALA A 20 7.89 -1.25 -14.63
N ILE A 21 9.20 -1.23 -14.34
CA ILE A 21 9.89 -0.08 -13.74
C ILE A 21 9.86 1.12 -14.69
N PHE A 22 10.08 0.90 -15.99
CA PHE A 22 10.04 1.99 -16.98
C PHE A 22 8.65 2.62 -17.11
N VAL A 23 7.62 1.78 -17.18
CA VAL A 23 6.22 2.23 -17.20
C VAL A 23 5.90 2.98 -15.91
N TRP A 24 6.25 2.41 -14.75
CA TRP A 24 6.03 3.01 -13.44
C TRP A 24 6.72 4.37 -13.30
N GLY A 25 7.94 4.52 -13.82
CA GLY A 25 8.67 5.79 -13.81
C GLY A 25 7.97 6.91 -14.58
N ARG A 26 7.25 6.56 -15.66
CA ARG A 26 6.46 7.52 -16.46
C ARG A 26 5.08 7.80 -15.88
N THR A 27 4.45 6.82 -15.23
CA THR A 27 3.10 6.95 -14.64
C THR A 27 3.11 7.33 -13.16
N ARG A 28 4.27 7.70 -12.60
CA ARG A 28 4.47 8.06 -11.19
C ARG A 28 3.86 9.42 -10.82
N GLU A 29 2.58 9.59 -11.09
CA GLU A 29 1.83 10.72 -10.56
C GLU A 29 1.66 10.54 -9.05
N ILE A 30 1.95 11.61 -8.31
CA ILE A 30 1.83 11.64 -6.84
C ILE A 30 0.42 11.21 -6.41
N ALA A 31 -0.60 11.60 -7.18
CA ALA A 31 -1.98 11.19 -6.98
C ALA A 31 -2.15 9.66 -7.00
N TRP A 32 -1.60 8.99 -8.01
CA TRP A 32 -1.67 7.53 -8.15
C TRP A 32 -0.91 6.82 -7.03
N LEU A 33 0.29 7.30 -6.70
CA LEU A 33 1.08 6.74 -5.59
C LEU A 33 0.34 6.81 -4.26
N SER A 34 -0.29 7.94 -3.95
CA SER A 34 -1.07 8.10 -2.72
C SER A 34 -2.23 7.10 -2.67
N MET A 35 -2.92 6.85 -3.79
CA MET A 35 -3.98 5.84 -3.86
C MET A 35 -3.44 4.43 -3.60
N VAL A 36 -2.32 4.04 -4.23
CA VAL A 36 -1.69 2.73 -4.02
C VAL A 36 -1.26 2.54 -2.56
N VAL A 37 -0.65 3.56 -1.95
CA VAL A 37 -0.27 3.51 -0.53
C VAL A 37 -1.51 3.41 0.37
N GLY A 38 -2.63 4.05 0.02
CA GLY A 38 -3.90 3.89 0.72
C GLY A 38 -4.39 2.44 0.72
N VAL A 39 -4.33 1.76 -0.43
CA VAL A 39 -4.68 0.32 -0.54
C VAL A 39 -3.77 -0.54 0.33
N ILE A 40 -2.45 -0.30 0.27
CA ILE A 40 -1.47 -1.05 1.08
C ILE A 40 -1.71 -0.83 2.57
N ALA A 41 -1.96 0.42 2.99
CA ALA A 41 -2.27 0.75 4.38
C ALA A 41 -3.57 0.07 4.85
N MET A 42 -4.60 0.00 4.00
CA MET A 42 -5.85 -0.71 4.29
C MET A 42 -5.59 -2.19 4.53
N TYR A 43 -4.79 -2.82 3.68
CA TYR A 43 -4.42 -4.22 3.83
C TYR A 43 -3.58 -4.47 5.09
N ALA A 44 -2.62 -3.59 5.37
CA ALA A 44 -1.80 -3.65 6.58
C ALA A 44 -2.66 -3.51 7.85
N ALA A 45 -3.67 -2.63 7.84
CA ALA A 45 -4.62 -2.49 8.95
C ALA A 45 -5.39 -3.80 9.18
N SER A 46 -5.90 -4.44 8.12
CA SER A 46 -6.57 -5.75 8.22
C SER A 46 -5.67 -6.84 8.78
N ILE A 47 -4.39 -6.87 8.39
CA ILE A 47 -3.41 -7.82 8.95
C ILE A 47 -3.17 -7.53 10.44
N LEU A 48 -2.96 -6.27 10.81
CA LEU A 48 -2.76 -5.88 12.21
C LEU A 48 -3.95 -6.29 13.07
N GLU A 49 -5.17 -6.11 12.57
CA GLU A 49 -6.39 -6.55 13.25
C GLU A 49 -6.41 -8.07 13.44
N ALA A 50 -6.07 -8.83 12.41
CA ALA A 50 -5.98 -10.28 12.50
C ALA A 50 -4.93 -10.75 13.53
N ILE A 51 -3.75 -10.12 13.54
CA ILE A 51 -2.68 -10.40 14.50
C ILE A 51 -3.11 -10.04 15.93
N HIS A 52 -3.89 -8.97 16.08
CA HIS A 52 -4.46 -8.59 17.37
C HIS A 52 -5.48 -9.61 17.89
N LEU A 53 -6.37 -10.10 17.03
CA LEU A 53 -7.31 -11.18 17.38
C LEU A 53 -6.60 -12.47 17.79
N LEU A 54 -5.42 -12.74 17.22
CA LEU A 54 -4.57 -13.87 17.60
C LEU A 54 -3.78 -13.63 18.91
N GLY A 55 -3.88 -12.45 19.51
CA GLY A 55 -3.21 -12.09 20.76
C GLY A 55 -1.72 -11.76 20.63
N ALA A 56 -1.20 -11.64 19.40
CA ALA A 56 0.22 -11.39 19.14
C ALA A 56 0.58 -9.88 19.17
N VAL A 57 -0.40 -9.00 18.97
CA VAL A 57 -0.23 -7.54 19.07
C VAL A 57 -1.38 -6.97 19.89
N ASN A 58 -1.10 -5.99 20.76
CA ASN A 58 -2.16 -5.25 21.44
C ASN A 58 -2.40 -3.91 20.71
N LEU A 59 -3.53 -3.82 19.98
CA LEU A 59 -3.99 -2.59 19.35
C LEU A 59 -4.71 -1.66 20.32
N ASP A 60 -5.02 -2.13 21.53
CA ASP A 60 -5.73 -1.39 22.58
C ASP A 60 -4.89 -1.30 23.89
N PRO A 61 -3.62 -0.84 23.83
CA PRO A 61 -2.76 -0.79 25.03
C PRO A 61 -3.21 0.26 26.05
N PHE A 62 -3.95 1.29 25.62
CA PHE A 62 -4.59 2.28 26.48
C PHE A 62 -5.91 2.72 25.85
N LEU A 63 -6.97 2.71 26.66
CA LEU A 63 -8.31 3.14 26.25
C LEU A 63 -8.52 4.58 26.70
N ILE A 64 -8.80 5.48 25.76
CA ILE A 64 -9.19 6.86 26.03
C ILE A 64 -10.67 6.98 25.67
N TYR A 65 -11.52 7.28 26.66
CA TYR A 65 -12.99 7.33 26.48
C TYR A 65 -13.59 6.07 25.83
N GLY A 66 -13.00 4.89 26.09
CA GLY A 66 -13.46 3.62 25.52
C GLY A 66 -12.97 3.31 24.10
N ALA A 67 -12.10 4.16 23.52
CA ALA A 67 -11.50 3.92 22.21
C ALA A 67 -9.97 3.89 22.29
N SER A 68 -9.33 3.02 21.51
CA SER A 68 -7.88 3.03 21.36
C SER A 68 -7.44 4.03 20.29
N PRO A 69 -6.59 5.01 20.63
CA PRO A 69 -6.06 5.96 19.65
C PRO A 69 -5.24 5.29 18.55
N ILE A 70 -4.56 4.18 18.86
CA ILE A 70 -3.75 3.44 17.88
C ILE A 70 -4.65 2.79 16.84
N ARG A 71 -5.72 2.14 17.28
CA ARG A 71 -6.72 1.52 16.40
C ARG A 71 -7.39 2.57 15.49
N ILE A 72 -7.73 3.73 16.04
CA ILE A 72 -8.29 4.85 15.26
C ILE A 72 -7.29 5.32 14.20
N PHE A 73 -6.03 5.52 14.58
CA PHE A 73 -4.99 5.99 13.67
C PHE A 73 -4.75 5.00 12.52
N VAL A 74 -4.63 3.71 12.83
CA VAL A 74 -4.43 2.65 11.82
C VAL A 74 -5.62 2.57 10.85
N ASN A 75 -6.85 2.74 11.34
CA ASN A 75 -8.06 2.71 10.50
C ASN A 75 -8.25 3.97 9.64
N ILE A 76 -7.81 5.14 10.09
CA ILE A 76 -7.99 6.39 9.33
C ILE A 76 -6.87 6.62 8.30
N LEU A 77 -5.71 5.99 8.49
CA LEU A 77 -4.54 6.15 7.63
C LEU A 77 -4.83 5.86 6.14
N PRO A 78 -5.53 4.78 5.75
CA PRO A 78 -5.88 4.52 4.36
C PRO A 78 -6.74 5.63 3.76
N ALA A 79 -7.73 6.10 4.52
CA ALA A 79 -8.64 7.16 4.09
C ALA A 79 -7.89 8.49 3.86
N LEU A 80 -6.90 8.82 4.71
CA LEU A 80 -6.06 9.99 4.50
C LEU A 80 -5.26 9.88 3.19
N PHE A 81 -4.66 8.73 2.91
CA PHE A 81 -3.94 8.51 1.66
C PHE A 81 -4.85 8.61 0.42
N PHE A 82 -6.08 8.10 0.50
CA PHE A 82 -7.07 8.30 -0.57
C PHE A 82 -7.46 9.77 -0.74
N ALA A 83 -7.66 10.51 0.35
CA ALA A 83 -7.97 11.94 0.31
C ALA A 83 -6.83 12.74 -0.36
N PHE A 84 -5.57 12.44 0.00
CA PHE A 84 -4.40 13.07 -0.63
C PHE A 84 -4.26 12.69 -2.11
N GLY A 85 -4.52 11.43 -2.46
CA GLY A 85 -4.52 10.97 -3.85
C GLY A 85 -5.54 11.71 -4.71
N PHE A 86 -6.76 11.85 -4.19
CA PHE A 86 -7.81 12.60 -4.86
C PHE A 86 -7.49 14.10 -4.97
N ALA A 87 -6.96 14.71 -3.91
CA ALA A 87 -6.52 16.11 -3.95
C ALA A 87 -5.40 16.34 -4.97
N GLY A 88 -4.45 15.41 -5.07
CA GLY A 88 -3.39 15.42 -6.08
C GLY A 88 -3.93 15.34 -7.51
N PHE A 89 -4.92 14.47 -7.74
CA PHE A 89 -5.59 14.34 -9.04
C PHE A 89 -6.37 15.60 -9.41
N LEU A 90 -7.09 16.21 -8.47
CA LEU A 90 -7.82 17.45 -8.73
C LEU A 90 -6.86 18.59 -9.10
N ARG A 91 -5.70 18.67 -8.43
CA ARG A 91 -4.66 19.65 -8.72
C ARG A 91 -4.04 19.47 -10.12
N SER A 92 -3.88 18.24 -10.61
CA SER A 92 -3.32 18.00 -11.95
C SER A 92 -4.32 18.31 -13.07
N ARG A 93 -5.63 18.36 -12.77
CA ARG A 93 -6.68 18.70 -13.74
C ARG A 93 -7.04 20.18 -13.82
N LEU A 94 -6.77 20.96 -12.78
CA LEU A 94 -7.07 22.40 -12.71
C LEU A 94 -5.92 23.30 -13.22
N ARG A 95 -4.76 22.73 -13.56
CA ARG A 95 -3.62 23.41 -14.18
C ARG A 95 -3.53 23.02 -15.64
#